data_AF-A0A511HHN0-F1
#
_entry.id   AF-A0A511HHN0-F1
#
_cell.length_a   1.000
_cell.length_b   1.000
_cell.length_c   1.000
_cell.angle_alpha   90.00
_cell.angle_beta   90.00
_cell.angle_gamma   90.00
#
_symmetry.space_group_name_H-M   'P 1'
#
loop_
_entity.id
_entity.type
_entity.pdbx_description
1 polymer ?
#
loop_
_entity_poly.entity_id
_entity_poly.type
_entity_poly.pdbx_seq_one_letter_code
_entity_poly.pdbx_strand_id
1 'polypeptide(L)'
;MAGCQLPSPGCSRVNRDRVRPTARPWPPPHSAPHFDGAFVRTRDERSLLTFMVYLNECPGGGATNFLSLGHSVTPRTGSALLFNHRLLHEGATVTQGRKYALRTDLMYRRPAS
;
A
#
# COMPACT_ATOMS: atom_id res chain seq x y z
N MET A 1 -16.96 -37.71 16.89
CA MET A 1 -18.22 -37.01 17.22
C MET A 1 -17.91 -35.96 18.26
N ALA A 2 -18.38 -34.73 18.02
CA ALA A 2 -18.08 -33.46 18.71
C ALA A 2 -16.62 -32.97 18.50
N GLY A 3 -16.32 -31.81 17.91
CA GLY A 3 -17.12 -30.64 17.57
C GLY A 3 -16.31 -29.40 17.97
N CYS A 4 -15.35 -28.99 17.15
CA CYS A 4 -14.65 -27.72 17.36
C CYS A 4 -15.61 -26.56 17.09
N GLN A 5 -15.96 -25.84 18.15
CA GLN A 5 -16.78 -24.63 18.11
C GLN A 5 -16.10 -23.57 17.22
N LEU A 6 -16.80 -23.11 16.19
CA LEU A 6 -16.38 -21.97 15.37
C LEU A 6 -16.47 -20.67 16.20
N PRO A 7 -15.47 -19.77 16.13
CA PRO A 7 -15.65 -18.40 16.61
C PRO A 7 -16.59 -17.62 15.68
N SER A 8 -17.43 -16.78 16.31
CA SER A 8 -18.45 -15.89 15.76
C SER A 8 -17.93 -14.92 14.68
N PRO A 9 -18.82 -14.33 13.83
CA PRO A 9 -18.43 -13.58 12.66
C PRO A 9 -18.01 -12.15 13.05
N GLY A 10 -16.77 -12.02 13.51
CA GLY A 10 -16.16 -10.74 13.81
C GLY A 10 -14.73 -10.74 13.31
N CYS A 11 -14.45 -9.90 12.31
CA CYS A 11 -13.10 -9.59 11.84
C CYS A 11 -12.39 -10.71 11.06
N SER A 12 -12.56 -10.73 9.73
CA SER A 12 -11.72 -11.55 8.84
C SER A 12 -11.40 -10.83 7.53
N ARG A 13 -10.37 -9.96 7.58
CA ARG A 13 -9.31 -9.84 6.57
C ARG A 13 -8.46 -8.61 6.88
N VAL A 14 -7.31 -8.86 7.49
CA VAL A 14 -6.15 -7.96 7.38
C VAL A 14 -5.95 -7.69 5.89
N ASN A 15 -5.92 -6.40 5.52
CA ASN A 15 -5.85 -5.95 4.14
C ASN A 15 -4.46 -6.27 3.55
N ARG A 16 -4.29 -7.53 3.16
CA ARG A 16 -3.30 -8.05 2.21
C ARG A 16 -1.85 -7.60 2.46
N ASP A 17 -1.25 -8.10 3.55
CA ASP A 17 0.21 -8.19 3.68
C ASP A 17 0.76 -8.98 2.49
N ARG A 18 1.31 -8.28 1.49
CA ARG A 18 2.00 -8.89 0.35
C ARG A 18 3.49 -8.58 0.46
N VAL A 19 4.18 -9.29 1.35
CA VAL A 19 5.60 -9.58 1.12
C VAL A 19 5.65 -10.56 -0.05
N ARG A 20 5.91 -10.06 -1.26
CA ARG A 20 6.02 -10.88 -2.48
C ARG A 20 7.48 -10.96 -2.92
N PRO A 21 8.24 -12.00 -2.53
CA PRO A 21 9.47 -12.32 -3.24
C PRO A 21 9.05 -13.02 -4.53
N THR A 22 9.08 -12.34 -5.67
CA THR A 22 8.91 -13.01 -6.97
C THR A 22 9.97 -12.54 -7.94
N ALA A 23 10.50 -13.49 -8.72
CA ALA A 23 11.47 -13.29 -9.79
C ALA A 23 10.84 -12.55 -11.00
N ARG A 24 10.28 -11.36 -10.78
CA ARG A 24 9.75 -10.47 -11.82
C ARG A 24 10.63 -9.21 -11.90
N PRO A 25 10.77 -8.58 -13.08
CA PRO A 25 11.37 -7.27 -13.20
C PRO A 25 10.71 -6.33 -12.20
N TRP A 26 11.52 -5.69 -11.38
CA TRP A 26 11.06 -4.66 -10.48
C TRP A 26 11.09 -3.33 -11.24
N PRO A 27 10.01 -2.54 -11.25
CA PRO A 27 8.84 -2.66 -10.40
C PRO A 27 7.75 -3.50 -11.08
N PRO A 28 6.89 -4.20 -10.31
CA PRO A 28 5.82 -5.00 -10.88
C PRO A 28 4.80 -4.14 -11.65
N PRO A 29 3.96 -4.72 -12.54
CA PRO A 29 3.06 -3.94 -13.42
C PRO A 29 2.10 -2.99 -12.69
N HIS A 30 1.70 -3.31 -11.47
CA HIS A 30 0.84 -2.47 -10.64
C HIS A 30 1.56 -1.27 -10.01
N SER A 31 2.86 -1.10 -10.29
CA SER A 31 3.64 0.05 -9.89
C SER A 31 3.86 1.03 -11.04
N ALA A 32 3.36 0.74 -12.24
CA ALA A 32 3.24 1.73 -13.32
C ALA A 32 2.31 2.88 -12.89
N PRO A 33 2.31 4.05 -13.57
CA PRO A 33 1.48 5.19 -13.20
C PRO A 33 0.01 4.82 -12.93
N HIS A 34 -0.47 5.03 -11.70
CA HIS A 34 -1.83 4.70 -11.28
C HIS A 34 -2.35 5.59 -10.16
N PHE A 35 -3.66 5.47 -9.93
CA PHE A 35 -4.32 5.92 -8.70
C PHE A 35 -4.60 4.69 -7.84
N ASP A 36 -4.57 4.87 -6.52
CA ASP A 36 -4.91 3.78 -5.62
C ASP A 36 -6.42 3.57 -5.58
N GLY A 37 -6.83 2.30 -5.63
CA GLY A 37 -8.23 1.92 -5.48
C GLY A 37 -8.68 2.02 -4.03
N ALA A 38 -9.88 2.53 -3.81
CA ALA A 38 -10.50 2.50 -2.48
C ALA A 38 -10.95 1.07 -2.12
N PHE A 39 -10.60 0.62 -0.92
CA PHE A 39 -11.23 -0.53 -0.29
C PHE A 39 -12.51 -0.06 0.38
N VAL A 40 -13.66 -0.58 -0.07
CA VAL A 40 -14.98 -0.24 0.45
C VAL A 40 -15.45 -1.38 1.34
N ARG A 41 -15.61 -1.12 2.64
CA ARG A 41 -16.11 -2.12 3.60
C ARG A 41 -17.63 -2.09 3.68
N THR A 42 -18.20 -0.89 3.73
CA THR A 42 -19.65 -0.64 3.72
C THR A 42 -19.95 0.64 2.94
N ARG A 43 -21.23 1.00 2.78
CA ARG A 43 -21.64 2.28 2.17
C ARG A 43 -20.98 3.49 2.84
N ASP A 44 -20.81 3.42 4.16
CA ASP A 44 -20.34 4.52 4.99
C ASP A 44 -18.88 4.38 5.40
N GLU A 45 -18.18 3.31 4.98
CA GLU A 45 -16.80 3.07 5.35
C GLU A 45 -15.93 2.62 4.18
N ARG A 46 -14.90 3.42 3.88
CA ARG A 46 -13.95 3.15 2.80
C ARG A 46 -12.58 3.74 3.09
N SER A 47 -11.53 3.23 2.45
CA SER A 47 -10.25 3.91 2.47
C SER A 47 -10.19 5.11 1.53
N LEU A 48 -9.38 6.10 1.91
CA LEU A 48 -9.14 7.32 1.12
C LEU A 48 -7.66 7.66 0.98
N LEU A 49 -6.83 7.19 1.92
CA LEU A 49 -5.40 7.43 1.93
C LEU A 49 -4.64 6.11 1.97
N THR A 50 -3.48 6.10 1.32
CA THR A 50 -2.49 5.04 1.41
C THR A 50 -1.46 5.41 2.44
N PHE A 51 -1.15 4.47 3.33
CA PHE A 51 -0.06 4.57 4.30
C PHE A 51 1.00 3.53 3.97
N MET A 52 2.20 4.00 3.66
CA MET A 52 3.31 3.18 3.24
C MET A 52 4.50 3.39 4.17
N VAL A 53 5.12 2.30 4.62
CA VAL A 53 6.33 2.33 5.46
C VAL A 53 7.47 1.68 4.69
N TYR A 54 8.60 2.37 4.56
CA TYR A 54 9.80 1.83 3.93
C TYR A 54 10.64 1.06 4.95
N LEU A 55 10.84 -0.24 4.69
CA LEU A 55 11.53 -1.14 5.61
C LEU A 55 13.06 -1.15 5.39
N ASN A 56 13.53 -0.57 4.30
CA ASN A 56 14.95 -0.43 4.00
C ASN A 56 15.20 0.74 3.02
N GLU A 57 16.47 1.12 2.88
CA GLU A 57 16.92 2.06 1.87
C GLU A 57 17.13 1.38 0.51
N CYS A 58 17.03 2.17 -0.57
CA CYS A 58 17.30 1.73 -1.93
C CYS A 58 18.55 2.46 -2.45
N PRO A 59 19.71 1.79 -2.58
CA PRO A 59 20.93 2.43 -3.06
C PRO A 59 20.83 3.01 -4.48
N GLY A 60 19.92 2.48 -5.32
CA GLY A 60 19.64 3.01 -6.64
C GLY A 60 18.17 2.86 -7.05
N GLY A 61 17.54 3.97 -7.43
CA GLY A 61 16.15 4.02 -7.87
C GLY A 61 15.15 3.79 -6.73
N GLY A 62 13.98 3.20 -7.04
CA GLY A 62 13.00 2.80 -6.04
C GLY A 62 12.17 3.94 -5.42
N ALA A 63 12.26 5.17 -5.92
CA ALA A 63 11.41 6.27 -5.48
C ALA A 63 9.91 5.97 -5.63
N THR A 64 9.07 6.63 -4.83
CA THR A 64 7.66 6.80 -5.15
C THR A 64 7.49 8.16 -5.82
N ASN A 65 7.13 8.16 -7.11
CA ASN A 65 6.98 9.39 -7.90
C ASN A 65 5.51 9.81 -7.91
N PHE A 66 5.23 11.06 -7.60
CA PHE A 66 3.93 11.71 -7.71
C PHE A 66 3.92 12.59 -8.96
N LEU A 67 3.47 12.03 -10.07
CA LEU A 67 3.67 12.59 -11.41
C LEU A 67 2.95 13.93 -11.58
N SER A 68 1.70 14.04 -11.09
CA SER A 68 0.93 15.29 -11.15
C SER A 68 1.53 16.41 -10.29
N LEU A 69 2.37 16.06 -9.32
CA LEU A 69 3.00 17.03 -8.42
C LEU A 69 4.46 17.34 -8.83
N GLY A 70 5.04 16.61 -9.79
CA GLY A 70 6.46 16.70 -10.11
C GLY A 70 7.37 16.40 -8.91
N HIS A 71 6.92 15.54 -7.99
CA HIS A 71 7.61 15.27 -6.73
C HIS A 71 7.94 13.78 -6.56
N SER A 72 9.07 13.49 -5.94
CA SER A 72 9.53 12.11 -5.71
C SER A 72 9.97 11.92 -4.26
N VAL A 73 9.60 10.78 -3.69
CA VAL A 73 9.98 10.39 -2.33
C VAL A 73 10.93 9.20 -2.41
N THR A 74 12.18 9.43 -2.02
CA THR A 74 13.19 8.38 -1.91
C THR A 74 12.96 7.53 -0.65
N PRO A 75 12.95 6.19 -0.73
CA PRO A 75 12.79 5.32 0.43
C PRO A 75 13.92 5.52 1.43
N ARG A 76 13.56 5.84 2.68
CA ARG A 76 14.48 5.84 3.82
C ARG A 76 13.97 4.87 4.87
N THR A 77 14.84 4.03 5.43
CA THR A 77 14.46 3.02 6.42
C THR A 77 13.70 3.65 7.59
N GLY A 78 12.54 3.11 7.93
CA GLY A 78 11.71 3.58 9.04
C GLY A 78 10.88 4.83 8.72
N SER A 79 11.06 5.45 7.55
CA SER A 79 10.18 6.54 7.14
C SER A 79 8.83 6.03 6.63
N ALA A 80 7.81 6.86 6.80
CA ALA A 80 6.46 6.60 6.33
C ALA A 80 6.02 7.68 5.34
N LEU A 81 5.18 7.28 4.40
CA LEU A 81 4.56 8.10 3.39
C LEU A 81 3.05 7.93 3.47
N LEU A 82 2.33 9.03 3.68
CA LEU A 82 0.88 9.07 3.70
C LEU A 82 0.39 9.95 2.55
N PHE A 83 -0.47 9.43 1.69
CA PHE A 83 -0.91 10.17 0.51
C PHE A 83 -2.33 9.79 0.09
N ASN A 84 -3.00 10.72 -0.60
CA ASN A 84 -4.37 10.53 -1.08
C ASN A 84 -4.41 9.55 -2.26
N HIS A 85 -5.37 8.64 -2.27
CA HIS A 85 -5.61 7.69 -3.35
C HIS A 85 -5.74 8.34 -4.74
N ARG A 86 -6.15 9.61 -4.78
CA ARG A 86 -6.32 10.42 -6.00
C ARG A 86 -5.04 11.08 -6.50
N LEU A 87 -3.88 10.79 -5.93
CA LEU A 87 -2.60 11.25 -6.47
C LEU A 87 -2.07 10.23 -7.47
N LEU A 88 -1.83 10.67 -8.71
CA LEU A 88 -1.23 9.84 -9.75
C LEU A 88 0.21 9.56 -9.35
N HIS A 89 0.52 8.29 -9.14
CA HIS A 89 1.83 7.89 -8.65
C HIS A 89 2.31 6.58 -9.24
N GLU A 90 3.62 6.35 -9.13
CA GLU A 90 4.27 5.10 -9.54
C GLU A 90 5.39 4.75 -8.55
N GLY A 91 5.78 3.48 -8.56
CA GLY A 91 7.03 3.05 -7.94
C GLY A 91 8.12 3.00 -9.00
N ALA A 92 9.14 3.84 -8.89
CA ALA A 92 10.27 3.83 -9.80
C ALA A 92 11.01 2.48 -9.74
N THR A 93 11.60 2.10 -10.88
CA THR A 93 12.54 0.97 -10.98
C THR A 93 13.64 1.07 -9.93
N VAL A 94 13.93 -0.04 -9.27
CA VAL A 94 15.10 -0.21 -8.40
C VAL A 94 16.21 -0.69 -9.31
N THR A 95 17.22 0.15 -9.50
CA THR A 95 18.35 -0.14 -10.38
C THR A 95 19.49 -0.80 -9.60
N GLN A 96 19.52 -0.66 -8.27
CA GLN A 96 20.50 -1.30 -7.40
C GLN A 96 19.88 -1.65 -6.04
N GLY A 97 20.09 -2.90 -5.60
CA GLY A 97 19.58 -3.41 -4.32
C GLY A 97 18.14 -3.95 -4.42
N ARG A 98 17.36 -3.81 -3.35
CA ARG A 98 15.97 -4.27 -3.24
C ARG A 98 15.14 -3.24 -2.47
N LYS A 99 13.85 -3.13 -2.78
CA LYS A 99 12.89 -2.28 -2.03
C LYS A 99 11.93 -3.15 -1.24
N TYR A 100 11.88 -2.94 0.06
CA TYR A 100 10.91 -3.53 0.97
C TYR A 100 10.04 -2.41 1.54
N ALA A 101 8.72 -2.53 1.36
CA ALA A 101 7.76 -1.59 1.90
C ALA A 101 6.50 -2.33 2.35
N LEU A 102 5.89 -1.85 3.43
CA LEU A 102 4.54 -2.23 3.83
C LEU A 102 3.58 -1.16 3.34
N ARG A 103 2.44 -1.58 2.79
CA ARG A 103 1.36 -0.69 2.35
C ARG A 103 0.07 -1.14 3.00
N THR A 104 -0.59 -0.22 3.67
CA THR A 104 -1.97 -0.36 4.15
C THR A 104 -2.75 0.90 3.77
N ASP A 105 -4.05 0.91 4.05
CA ASP A 105 -4.91 2.04 3.75
C ASP A 105 -5.57 2.56 5.03
N LEU A 106 -5.78 3.87 5.13
CA LEU A 106 -6.56 4.46 6.22
C LEU A 106 -8.04 4.40 5.87
N MET A 107 -8.82 3.74 6.73
CA MET A 107 -10.27 3.65 6.63
C MET A 107 -10.94 4.88 7.25
N TYR A 108 -11.89 5.45 6.53
CA TYR A 108 -12.71 6.56 6.97
C TYR A 108 -14.16 6.12 7.07
N ARG A 109 -14.83 6.57 8.14
CA ARG A 109 -16.27 6.38 8.34
C ARG A 109 -16.99 7.72 8.21
N ARG A 110 -18.07 7.75 7.45
CA ARG A 110 -18.99 8.89 7.44
C ARG A 110 -19.72 8.96 8.80
N PRO A 111 -19.79 10.12 9.46
CA PRO A 111 -20.64 10.29 10.64
C PRO A 111 -22.10 9.93 10.30
N ALA A 112 -22.84 9.39 11.27
CA ALA A 112 -24.28 9.25 11.12
C ALA A 112 -24.89 10.64 10.90
N SER A 113 -25.78 10.76 9.92
CA SER A 113 -26.60 11.96 9.66
C SER A 113 -27.68 12.10 10.71
#